data_AF-A0A560X6U2-F1
#
_entry.id   AF-A0A560X6U2-F1
#
_cell.length_a   1.000
_cell.length_b   1.000
_cell.length_c   1.000
_cell.angle_alpha   90.00
_cell.angle_beta   90.00
_cell.angle_gamma   90.00
#
_symmetry.space_group_name_H-M   'P 1'
#
loop_
_entity.id
_entity.type
_entity.pdbx_description
1 polymer ?
#
loop_
_entity_poly.entity_id
_entity_poly.type
_entity_poly.pdbx_seq_one_letter_code
_entity_poly.pdbx_strand_id
1 'polypeptide(L)'
;MTTTTVSRTQDLSEGALGMALLDIERRDLAAARRHLAQATVRGVTTGSNASLFHGAPALEFVLARAHAAGDAVRSAVDRVVDARLAAAYRRQAAGVLPHLAEWDLIRGLTGLAALLLTRRPIAPRLPDVLACLVVLAHPARGDGRMLPGWWSPVGPDGKEMAGGHGNNGMAHGIAGPLAVLSLALRAGVSVPGQEEAVGTFATWLDRSGSRIGGAIDIGRQVPVVVTRPLTDVLLGCLPVVLSGCRGLFLMAPAGRNMT
;
A
#
# COMPACT_ATOMS: atom_id res chain seq x y z
N MET A 1 32.39 -13.04 -8.48
CA MET A 1 30.98 -12.79 -8.82
C MET A 1 30.62 -11.39 -8.34
N THR A 2 30.60 -10.43 -9.25
CA THR A 2 30.13 -9.07 -8.96
C THR A 2 28.62 -9.12 -8.79
N THR A 3 28.17 -8.90 -7.55
CA THR A 3 26.77 -8.69 -7.23
C THR A 3 26.34 -7.42 -7.97
N THR A 4 25.60 -7.56 -9.07
CA THR A 4 24.98 -6.43 -9.76
C THR A 4 23.98 -5.81 -8.81
N THR A 5 24.37 -4.77 -8.09
CA THR A 5 23.45 -3.97 -7.28
C THR A 5 22.34 -3.49 -8.20
N VAL A 6 21.13 -4.01 -8.01
CA VAL A 6 19.96 -3.53 -8.75
C VAL A 6 19.89 -2.03 -8.50
N SER A 7 19.94 -1.25 -9.58
CA SER A 7 19.93 0.21 -9.52
C SER A 7 18.63 0.66 -8.86
N ARG A 8 18.69 1.09 -7.59
CA ARG A 8 17.58 1.66 -6.79
C ARG A 8 17.16 3.06 -7.25
N THR A 9 17.57 3.48 -8.44
CA THR A 9 17.35 4.85 -8.95
C THR A 9 15.86 5.22 -9.03
N GLN A 10 14.97 4.23 -9.16
CA GLN A 10 13.52 4.41 -9.25
C GLN A 10 12.77 4.22 -7.93
N ASP A 11 13.48 4.07 -6.81
CA ASP A 11 12.84 3.93 -5.51
C ASP A 11 12.42 5.29 -4.97
N LEU A 12 11.23 5.36 -4.39
CA LEU A 12 10.74 6.57 -3.71
C LEU A 12 11.42 6.76 -2.35
N SER A 13 11.79 5.66 -1.67
CA SER A 13 12.35 5.69 -0.32
C SER A 13 13.85 6.01 -0.29
N GLU A 14 14.62 5.48 -1.23
CA GLU A 14 16.09 5.53 -1.22
C GLU A 14 16.69 5.92 -2.58
N GLY A 15 15.84 6.28 -3.55
CA GLY A 15 16.23 6.51 -4.94
C GLY A 15 16.13 7.96 -5.40
N ALA A 16 16.45 8.16 -6.67
CA ALA A 16 16.42 9.48 -7.30
C ALA A 16 14.99 10.04 -7.42
N LEU A 17 13.95 9.19 -7.45
CA LEU A 17 12.57 9.67 -7.37
C LEU A 17 12.25 10.34 -6.02
N GLY A 18 12.76 9.80 -4.91
CA GLY A 18 12.62 10.45 -3.59
C GLY A 18 13.31 11.80 -3.53
N MET A 19 14.52 11.89 -4.08
CA MET A 19 15.26 13.16 -4.17
C MET A 19 14.57 14.17 -5.08
N ALA A 20 14.05 13.73 -6.24
CA ALA A 20 13.27 14.58 -7.13
C ALA A 20 12.03 15.15 -6.44
N LEU A 21 11.32 14.35 -5.64
CA LEU A 21 10.18 14.81 -4.87
C LEU A 21 10.57 15.90 -3.87
N LEU A 22 11.66 15.68 -3.12
CA LEU A 22 12.17 16.69 -2.17
C LEU A 22 12.51 18.01 -2.88
N ASP A 23 13.15 17.95 -4.05
CA ASP A 23 13.51 19.13 -4.83
C ASP A 23 12.28 19.87 -5.38
N ILE A 24 11.24 19.13 -5.81
CA ILE A 24 9.95 19.72 -6.22
C ILE A 24 9.32 20.49 -5.06
N GLU A 25 9.26 19.91 -3.86
CA GLU A 25 8.70 20.57 -2.67
C GLU A 25 9.51 21.80 -2.27
N ARG A 26 10.82 21.80 -2.52
CA ARG A 26 11.71 22.96 -2.35
C ARG A 26 11.64 23.98 -3.49
N ARG A 27 10.87 23.70 -4.54
CA ARG A 27 10.77 24.49 -5.77
C ARG A 27 12.08 24.60 -6.56
N ASP A 28 13.03 23.69 -6.35
CA ASP A 28 14.24 23.56 -7.19
C ASP A 28 13.95 22.64 -8.38
N LEU A 29 13.31 23.20 -9.40
CA LEU A 29 12.94 22.45 -10.60
C LEU A 29 14.15 22.01 -11.43
N ALA A 30 15.32 22.65 -11.28
CA ALA A 30 16.52 22.25 -11.99
C ALA A 30 17.12 20.97 -11.37
N ALA A 31 17.20 20.91 -10.04
CA ALA A 31 17.61 19.70 -9.32
C ALA A 31 16.62 18.55 -9.53
N ALA A 32 15.32 18.84 -9.43
CA ALA A 32 14.28 17.85 -9.68
C ALA A 32 14.42 17.21 -11.07
N ARG A 33 14.65 18.00 -12.13
CA ARG A 33 14.85 17.48 -13.49
C ARG A 33 16.08 16.58 -13.60
N ARG A 34 17.19 16.88 -12.92
CA ARG A 34 18.38 16.03 -12.92
C ARG A 34 18.10 14.68 -12.27
N HIS A 35 17.45 14.68 -11.10
CA HIS A 35 17.09 13.44 -10.41
C HIS A 35 16.03 12.63 -11.18
N LEU A 36 15.05 13.28 -11.81
CA LEU A 36 14.11 12.60 -12.71
C LEU A 36 14.82 11.96 -13.89
N ALA A 37 15.74 12.68 -14.56
CA ALA A 37 16.53 12.12 -15.66
C ALA A 37 17.36 10.92 -15.21
N GLN A 38 18.00 11.00 -14.02
CA GLN A 38 18.72 9.88 -13.43
C GLN A 38 17.82 8.67 -13.16
N ALA A 39 16.61 8.89 -12.64
CA ALA A 39 15.65 7.83 -12.37
C ALA A 39 15.17 7.13 -13.65
N THR A 40 15.06 7.85 -14.77
CA THR A 40 14.46 7.34 -16.01
C THR A 40 15.46 7.00 -17.11
N VAL A 41 16.77 7.23 -16.91
CA VAL A 41 17.81 7.07 -17.95
C VAL A 41 17.86 5.66 -18.56
N ARG A 42 17.46 4.63 -17.80
CA ARG A 42 17.43 3.22 -18.26
C ARG A 42 16.03 2.73 -18.62
N GLY A 43 15.10 3.64 -18.92
CA GLY A 43 13.67 3.34 -19.04
C GLY A 43 12.99 3.31 -17.67
N VAL A 44 11.69 3.02 -17.62
CA VAL A 44 10.87 3.04 -16.40
C VAL A 44 10.28 1.65 -16.15
N THR A 45 10.42 1.14 -14.92
CA THR A 45 9.92 -0.18 -14.56
C THR A 45 8.39 -0.19 -14.53
N THR A 46 7.80 -1.08 -15.33
CA THR A 46 6.34 -1.36 -15.39
C THR A 46 6.04 -2.84 -15.12
N GLY A 47 7.00 -3.57 -14.56
CA GLY A 47 6.88 -5.00 -14.27
C GLY A 47 6.06 -5.30 -13.01
N SER A 48 6.08 -6.56 -12.58
CA SER A 48 5.34 -7.04 -11.40
C SER A 48 5.76 -6.42 -10.07
N ASN A 49 6.95 -5.80 -10.02
CA ASN A 49 7.48 -5.07 -8.87
C ASN A 49 7.16 -3.56 -8.88
N ALA A 50 6.50 -3.05 -9.93
CA ALA A 50 6.08 -1.65 -9.98
C ALA A 50 4.98 -1.39 -8.95
N SER A 51 5.15 -0.34 -8.14
CA SER A 51 4.26 0.02 -7.04
C SER A 51 4.29 1.52 -6.79
N LEU A 52 3.51 2.01 -5.81
CA LEU A 52 3.58 3.41 -5.36
C LEU A 52 5.01 3.85 -4.97
N PHE A 53 5.85 2.91 -4.52
CA PHE A 53 7.21 3.18 -4.05
C PHE A 53 8.31 2.83 -5.06
N HIS A 54 7.97 2.25 -6.22
CA HIS A 54 8.95 1.87 -7.23
C HIS A 54 8.39 1.93 -8.67
N GLY A 55 9.19 2.43 -9.61
CA GLY A 55 8.90 2.36 -11.05
C GLY A 55 7.86 3.38 -11.51
N ALA A 56 7.03 3.01 -12.51
CA ALA A 56 6.09 3.93 -13.14
C ALA A 56 5.07 4.57 -12.20
N PRO A 57 4.45 3.86 -11.23
CA PRO A 57 3.50 4.50 -10.31
C PRO A 57 4.19 5.49 -9.36
N ALA A 58 5.39 5.19 -8.88
CA ALA A 58 6.20 6.14 -8.12
C ALA A 58 6.56 7.38 -8.95
N LEU A 59 6.96 7.19 -10.22
CA LEU A 59 7.25 8.30 -11.13
C LEU A 59 6.00 9.17 -11.37
N GLU A 60 4.83 8.56 -11.59
CA GLU A 60 3.58 9.31 -11.72
C GLU A 60 3.30 10.13 -10.46
N PHE A 61 3.45 9.52 -9.27
CA PHE A 61 3.25 10.20 -8.01
C PHE A 61 4.10 11.46 -7.87
N VAL A 62 5.40 11.36 -8.21
CA VAL A 62 6.34 12.50 -8.15
C VAL A 62 5.98 13.56 -9.18
N LEU A 63 5.76 13.17 -10.44
CA LEU A 63 5.40 14.12 -11.52
C LEU A 63 4.07 14.83 -11.23
N ALA A 64 3.12 14.16 -10.57
CA ALA A 64 1.85 14.76 -10.19
C ALA A 64 2.00 15.91 -9.18
N ARG A 65 3.07 15.95 -8.36
CA ARG A 65 3.35 17.08 -7.44
C ARG A 65 3.84 18.32 -8.17
N ALA A 66 4.46 18.15 -9.33
CA ALA A 66 4.87 19.23 -10.21
C ALA A 66 3.79 19.57 -11.28
N HIS A 67 2.57 19.03 -11.17
CA HIS A 67 1.53 19.13 -12.21
C HIS A 67 2.00 18.71 -13.62
N ALA A 68 2.94 17.76 -13.69
CA ALA A 68 3.65 17.37 -14.91
C ALA A 68 3.45 15.88 -15.29
N ALA A 69 2.50 15.18 -14.65
CA ALA A 69 2.21 13.80 -14.98
C ALA A 69 1.50 13.69 -16.34
N GLY A 70 2.27 13.32 -17.37
CA GLY A 70 1.80 13.16 -18.74
C GLY A 70 1.14 11.80 -19.03
N ASP A 71 0.40 11.74 -20.13
CA ASP A 71 -0.47 10.61 -20.49
C ASP A 71 0.28 9.28 -20.72
N ALA A 72 1.52 9.35 -21.22
CA ALA A 72 2.35 8.16 -21.42
C ALA A 72 2.65 7.44 -20.09
N VAL A 73 2.96 8.21 -19.03
CA VAL A 73 3.24 7.66 -17.70
C VAL A 73 1.95 7.10 -17.09
N ARG A 74 0.83 7.83 -17.18
CA ARG A 74 -0.48 7.36 -16.70
C ARG A 74 -0.91 6.07 -17.40
N SER A 75 -0.73 5.99 -18.71
CA SER A 75 -1.03 4.79 -19.50
C SER A 75 -0.16 3.60 -19.10
N ALA A 76 1.11 3.85 -18.74
CA ALA A 76 1.99 2.81 -18.22
C ALA A 76 1.54 2.31 -16.84
N VAL A 77 1.15 3.21 -15.95
CA VAL A 77 0.58 2.87 -14.63
C VAL A 77 -0.73 2.11 -14.77
N ASP A 78 -1.58 2.52 -15.71
CA ASP A 78 -2.85 1.84 -15.98
C ASP A 78 -2.64 0.39 -16.43
N ARG A 79 -1.64 0.11 -17.27
CA ARG A 79 -1.25 -1.27 -17.62
C ARG A 79 -0.74 -2.07 -16.42
N VAL A 80 0.01 -1.42 -15.51
CA VAL A 80 0.44 -2.06 -14.25
C VAL A 80 -0.78 -2.43 -13.42
N VAL A 81 -1.73 -1.51 -13.24
CA VAL A 81 -2.98 -1.76 -12.50
C VAL A 81 -3.76 -2.91 -13.12
N ASP A 82 -3.97 -2.90 -14.43
CA ASP A 82 -4.71 -3.93 -15.16
C ASP A 82 -4.07 -5.32 -14.98
N ALA A 83 -2.74 -5.41 -15.06
CA ALA A 83 -2.01 -6.67 -14.85
C ALA A 83 -2.12 -7.17 -13.41
N ARG A 84 -2.12 -6.27 -12.42
CA ARG A 84 -2.21 -6.61 -10.99
C ARG A 84 -3.62 -7.06 -10.60
N LEU A 85 -4.64 -6.40 -11.14
CA LEU A 85 -6.03 -6.85 -11.04
C LEU A 85 -6.22 -8.24 -11.64
N ALA A 86 -5.72 -8.47 -12.85
CA ALA A 86 -5.81 -9.80 -13.50
C ALA A 86 -5.13 -10.90 -12.68
N ALA A 87 -3.99 -10.61 -12.02
CA ALA A 87 -3.34 -11.55 -11.13
C ALA A 87 -4.18 -11.83 -9.87
N ALA A 88 -4.70 -10.78 -9.22
CA ALA A 88 -5.54 -10.91 -8.03
C ALA A 88 -6.84 -11.69 -8.33
N TYR A 89 -7.52 -11.42 -9.44
CA TYR A 89 -8.73 -12.15 -9.84
C TYR A 89 -8.47 -13.63 -10.11
N ARG A 90 -7.36 -13.98 -10.78
CA ARG A 90 -6.99 -15.40 -10.97
C ARG A 90 -6.74 -16.09 -9.64
N ARG A 91 -6.06 -15.42 -8.70
CA ARG A 91 -5.79 -15.94 -7.36
C ARG A 91 -7.09 -16.11 -6.55
N GLN A 92 -8.00 -15.15 -6.62
CA GLN A 92 -9.32 -15.22 -5.99
C GLN A 92 -10.14 -16.39 -6.54
N ALA A 93 -10.17 -16.57 -7.87
CA ALA A 93 -10.86 -17.68 -8.52
C ALA A 93 -10.28 -19.05 -8.12
N ALA A 94 -8.97 -19.11 -7.85
CA ALA A 94 -8.32 -20.33 -7.35
C ALA A 94 -8.56 -20.59 -5.85
N GLY A 95 -9.18 -19.66 -5.12
CA GLY A 95 -9.43 -19.81 -3.68
C GLY A 95 -8.17 -19.82 -2.82
N VAL A 96 -7.05 -19.29 -3.34
CA VAL A 96 -5.75 -19.30 -2.65
C VAL A 96 -5.62 -18.05 -1.76
N LEU A 97 -4.92 -18.21 -0.63
CA LEU A 97 -4.58 -17.10 0.26
C LEU A 97 -3.67 -16.07 -0.44
N PRO A 98 -3.89 -14.77 -0.24
CA PRO A 98 -3.09 -13.76 -0.92
C PRO A 98 -1.67 -13.64 -0.34
N HIS A 99 -0.73 -13.24 -1.18
CA HIS A 99 0.55 -12.71 -0.74
C HIS A 99 0.40 -11.24 -0.31
N LEU A 100 1.07 -10.78 0.75
CA LEU A 100 1.03 -9.37 1.21
C LEU A 100 1.22 -8.37 0.07
N ALA A 101 2.23 -8.61 -0.76
CA ALA A 101 2.57 -7.74 -1.89
C ALA A 101 1.45 -7.61 -2.93
N GLU A 102 0.40 -8.44 -2.91
CA GLU A 102 -0.76 -8.28 -3.79
C GLU A 102 -1.58 -7.06 -3.39
N TRP A 103 -1.76 -6.82 -2.10
CA TRP A 103 -2.73 -5.86 -1.58
C TRP A 103 -2.14 -4.79 -0.67
N ASP A 104 -0.92 -4.93 -0.16
CA ASP A 104 -0.33 -3.98 0.78
C ASP A 104 -0.11 -2.56 0.20
N LEU A 105 0.22 -1.60 1.07
CA LEU A 105 0.44 -0.21 0.67
C LEU A 105 1.76 -0.03 -0.10
N ILE A 106 2.81 -0.79 0.27
CA ILE A 106 4.17 -0.58 -0.25
C ILE A 106 4.34 -1.15 -1.67
N ARG A 107 3.77 -2.32 -1.93
CA ARG A 107 3.95 -3.10 -3.16
C ARG A 107 2.62 -3.40 -3.86
N GLY A 108 1.53 -3.43 -3.11
CA GLY A 108 0.24 -3.92 -3.56
C GLY A 108 -0.73 -2.88 -4.11
N LEU A 109 -1.94 -3.39 -4.37
CA LEU A 109 -3.08 -2.65 -4.90
C LEU A 109 -3.51 -1.48 -4.01
N THR A 110 -3.28 -1.51 -2.69
CA THR A 110 -3.60 -0.37 -1.82
C THR A 110 -2.78 0.88 -2.19
N GLY A 111 -1.48 0.72 -2.46
CA GLY A 111 -0.64 1.85 -2.90
C GLY A 111 -1.06 2.39 -4.26
N LEU A 112 -1.46 1.50 -5.18
CA LEU A 112 -1.98 1.90 -6.48
C LEU A 112 -3.32 2.63 -6.35
N ALA A 113 -4.25 2.14 -5.52
CA ALA A 113 -5.51 2.82 -5.23
C ALA A 113 -5.28 4.24 -4.67
N ALA A 114 -4.31 4.40 -3.76
CA ALA A 114 -3.96 5.71 -3.21
C ALA A 114 -3.51 6.68 -4.31
N LEU A 115 -2.65 6.24 -5.24
CA LEU A 115 -2.23 7.03 -6.39
C LEU A 115 -3.40 7.40 -7.30
N LEU A 116 -4.22 6.43 -7.70
CA LEU A 116 -5.35 6.61 -8.60
C LEU A 116 -6.40 7.59 -8.04
N LEU A 117 -6.59 7.59 -6.72
CA LEU A 117 -7.47 8.52 -6.00
C LEU A 117 -6.96 9.97 -6.04
N THR A 118 -5.64 10.19 -6.19
CA THR A 118 -5.08 11.53 -6.32
C THR A 118 -5.24 12.15 -7.71
N ARG A 119 -5.60 11.36 -8.73
CA ARG A 119 -5.79 11.88 -10.09
C ARG A 119 -6.99 12.84 -10.16
N ARG A 120 -6.90 13.80 -11.09
CA ARG A 120 -7.99 14.71 -11.44
C ARG A 120 -8.13 14.73 -12.96
N PRO A 121 -9.23 14.19 -13.53
CA PRO A 121 -10.31 13.46 -12.85
C PRO A 121 -9.82 12.15 -12.20
N ILE A 122 -10.60 11.59 -11.28
CA ILE A 122 -10.29 10.31 -10.61
C ILE A 122 -10.15 9.22 -11.68
N ALA A 123 -9.19 8.30 -11.49
CA ALA A 123 -8.91 7.27 -12.48
C ALA A 123 -10.11 6.31 -12.67
N PRO A 124 -10.51 5.99 -13.92
CA PRO A 124 -11.60 5.05 -14.19
C PRO A 124 -11.41 3.65 -13.61
N ARG A 125 -10.15 3.23 -13.39
CA ARG A 125 -9.77 1.91 -12.85
C ARG A 125 -9.86 1.82 -11.33
N LEU A 126 -10.03 2.95 -10.62
CA LEU A 126 -10.05 2.95 -9.16
C LEU A 126 -11.15 2.03 -8.58
N PRO A 127 -12.40 2.04 -9.07
CA PRO A 127 -13.46 1.15 -8.57
C PRO A 127 -13.07 -0.33 -8.59
N ASP A 128 -12.44 -0.83 -9.67
CA ASP A 128 -12.01 -2.23 -9.75
C ASP A 128 -10.96 -2.58 -8.69
N VAL A 129 -10.02 -1.65 -8.44
CA VAL A 129 -9.02 -1.81 -7.38
C VAL A 129 -9.68 -1.84 -6.00
N LEU A 130 -10.63 -0.95 -5.74
CA LEU A 130 -11.37 -0.93 -4.48
C LEU A 130 -12.19 -2.22 -4.28
N ALA A 131 -12.86 -2.70 -5.32
CA ALA A 131 -13.62 -3.95 -5.28
C ALA A 131 -12.70 -5.14 -4.96
N CYS A 132 -11.51 -5.19 -5.54
CA CYS A 132 -10.51 -6.21 -5.21
C CYS A 132 -10.05 -6.15 -3.73
N LEU A 133 -9.95 -4.95 -3.14
CA LEU A 133 -9.62 -4.80 -1.71
C LEU A 133 -10.79 -5.15 -0.80
N VAL A 134 -12.04 -4.90 -1.21
CA VAL A 134 -13.25 -5.31 -0.49
C VAL A 134 -13.33 -6.83 -0.32
N VAL A 135 -12.88 -7.59 -1.32
CA VAL A 135 -12.84 -9.07 -1.24
C VAL A 135 -12.05 -9.56 -0.02
N LEU A 136 -11.04 -8.82 0.45
CA LEU A 136 -10.25 -9.19 1.63
C LEU A 136 -11.08 -9.24 2.93
N ALA A 137 -12.23 -8.55 2.99
CA ALA A 137 -13.13 -8.62 4.15
C ALA A 137 -13.84 -9.97 4.26
N HIS A 138 -13.91 -10.74 3.19
CA HIS A 138 -14.56 -12.04 3.17
C HIS A 138 -13.61 -13.11 3.72
N PRO A 139 -14.03 -13.91 4.71
CA PRO A 139 -13.20 -14.98 5.24
C PRO A 139 -12.79 -15.99 4.15
N ALA A 140 -11.53 -16.42 4.17
CA ALA A 140 -10.99 -17.42 3.25
C ALA A 140 -10.77 -18.76 3.97
N ARG A 141 -10.88 -19.88 3.23
CA ARG A 141 -10.54 -21.21 3.76
C ARG A 141 -9.03 -21.43 3.66
N GLY A 142 -8.38 -21.78 4.77
CA GLY A 142 -6.99 -22.20 4.81
C GLY A 142 -6.79 -23.30 5.85
N ASP A 143 -6.12 -24.39 5.47
CA ASP A 143 -5.86 -25.58 6.30
C ASP A 143 -7.11 -26.09 7.04
N GLY A 144 -8.24 -26.19 6.31
CA GLY A 144 -9.52 -26.68 6.86
C GLY A 144 -10.23 -25.73 7.83
N ARG A 145 -9.78 -24.48 7.97
CA ARG A 145 -10.41 -23.47 8.85
C ARG A 145 -10.75 -22.19 8.11
N MET A 146 -11.66 -21.40 8.68
CA MET A 146 -11.96 -20.04 8.23
C MET A 146 -10.93 -19.07 8.80
N LEU A 147 -10.26 -18.33 7.92
CA LEU A 147 -9.25 -17.32 8.23
C LEU A 147 -9.72 -15.95 7.70
N PRO A 148 -9.19 -14.84 8.22
CA PRO A 148 -9.36 -13.53 7.59
C PRO A 148 -8.97 -13.57 6.11
N GLY A 149 -9.69 -12.86 5.23
CA GLY A 149 -9.43 -12.89 3.78
C GLY A 149 -8.07 -12.32 3.37
N TRP A 150 -7.40 -11.58 4.25
CA TRP A 150 -6.04 -11.05 4.07
C TRP A 150 -4.95 -11.91 4.74
N TRP A 151 -5.29 -13.10 5.26
CA TRP A 151 -4.30 -13.99 5.86
C TRP A 151 -3.25 -14.38 4.83
N SER A 152 -1.97 -14.29 5.19
CA SER A 152 -0.86 -14.55 4.27
C SER A 152 0.11 -15.59 4.84
N PRO A 153 0.53 -16.58 4.04
CA PRO A 153 1.50 -17.59 4.46
C PRO A 153 2.94 -17.05 4.54
N VAL A 154 3.22 -15.91 3.91
CA VAL A 154 4.56 -15.35 3.74
C VAL A 154 4.62 -13.96 4.37
N GLY A 155 5.64 -13.70 5.18
CA GLY A 155 5.87 -12.42 5.86
C GLY A 155 6.35 -11.29 4.93
N PRO A 156 6.46 -10.04 5.44
CA PRO A 156 6.90 -8.90 4.63
C PRO A 156 8.29 -9.08 3.99
N ASP A 157 9.19 -9.81 4.67
CA ASP A 157 10.54 -10.14 4.20
C ASP A 157 10.58 -11.29 3.19
N GLY A 158 9.41 -11.82 2.78
CA GLY A 158 9.30 -12.88 1.79
C GLY A 158 9.53 -14.28 2.35
N LYS A 159 9.71 -14.43 3.66
CA LYS A 159 9.89 -15.74 4.30
C LYS A 159 8.56 -16.36 4.69
N GLU A 160 8.46 -17.68 4.53
CA GLU A 160 7.32 -18.43 5.03
C GLU A 160 7.19 -18.28 6.54
N MET A 161 5.96 -18.08 6.99
CA MET A 161 5.60 -18.03 8.39
C MET A 161 4.73 -19.25 8.69
N ALA A 162 5.18 -20.10 9.60
CA ALA A 162 4.42 -21.30 9.99
C ALA A 162 3.00 -20.91 10.44
N GLY A 163 1.98 -21.45 9.77
CA GLY A 163 0.57 -21.12 10.02
C GLY A 163 0.09 -19.77 9.46
N GLY A 164 0.98 -18.98 8.84
CA GLY A 164 0.70 -17.67 8.27
C GLY A 164 0.35 -16.60 9.31
N HIS A 165 -0.10 -15.45 8.81
CA HIS A 165 -0.42 -14.31 9.64
C HIS A 165 -1.45 -13.35 9.01
N GLY A 166 -2.14 -12.60 9.87
CA GLY A 166 -2.89 -11.39 9.50
C GLY A 166 -2.12 -10.15 9.94
N ASN A 167 -1.61 -9.38 8.98
CA ASN A 167 -0.88 -8.14 9.27
C ASN A 167 -1.86 -6.98 9.51
N ASN A 168 -1.63 -6.20 10.56
CA ASN A 168 -2.49 -5.09 10.99
C ASN A 168 -1.89 -3.71 10.68
N GLY A 169 -0.61 -3.63 10.32
CA GLY A 169 0.10 -2.35 10.13
C GLY A 169 -0.35 -1.55 8.91
N MET A 170 0.09 -0.30 8.81
CA MET A 170 -0.24 0.57 7.67
C MET A 170 0.47 0.14 6.38
N ALA A 171 1.77 -0.16 6.47
CA ALA A 171 2.61 -0.48 5.32
C ALA A 171 2.25 -1.84 4.68
N HIS A 172 2.06 -2.85 5.52
CA HIS A 172 1.90 -4.25 5.09
C HIS A 172 0.60 -4.89 5.55
N GLY A 173 -0.28 -4.16 6.24
CA GLY A 173 -1.43 -4.73 6.93
C GLY A 173 -2.75 -4.09 6.54
N ILE A 174 -3.81 -4.62 7.15
CA ILE A 174 -5.20 -4.30 6.82
C ILE A 174 -5.58 -2.85 7.10
N ALA A 175 -4.79 -2.12 7.92
CA ALA A 175 -4.96 -0.69 8.09
C ALA A 175 -4.79 0.08 6.76
N GLY A 176 -3.94 -0.40 5.83
CA GLY A 176 -3.77 0.18 4.49
C GLY A 176 -5.08 0.17 3.68
N PRO A 177 -5.63 -1.02 3.37
CA PRO A 177 -6.93 -1.16 2.74
C PRO A 177 -8.04 -0.36 3.44
N LEU A 178 -8.10 -0.39 4.78
CA LEU A 178 -9.06 0.39 5.56
C LEU A 178 -8.96 1.90 5.25
N ALA A 179 -7.74 2.45 5.24
CA ALA A 179 -7.52 3.86 4.97
C ALA A 179 -7.94 4.24 3.55
N VAL A 180 -7.53 3.48 2.53
CA VAL A 180 -7.84 3.84 1.13
C VAL A 180 -9.33 3.68 0.81
N LEU A 181 -10.00 2.66 1.34
CA LEU A 181 -11.46 2.49 1.18
C LEU A 181 -12.22 3.63 1.87
N SER A 182 -11.78 4.05 3.06
CA SER A 182 -12.39 5.18 3.77
C SER A 182 -12.17 6.52 3.04
N LEU A 183 -10.97 6.73 2.49
CA LEU A 183 -10.66 7.94 1.71
C LEU A 183 -11.44 7.98 0.38
N ALA A 184 -11.64 6.83 -0.27
CA ALA A 184 -12.47 6.73 -1.47
C ALA A 184 -13.94 7.10 -1.18
N LEU A 185 -14.52 6.59 -0.08
CA LEU A 185 -15.87 6.97 0.35
C LEU A 185 -15.97 8.49 0.57
N ARG A 186 -14.99 9.09 1.27
CA ARG A 186 -14.92 10.55 1.48
C ARG A 186 -14.79 11.35 0.17
N ALA A 187 -14.20 10.77 -0.86
CA ALA A 187 -14.07 11.37 -2.18
C ALA A 187 -15.29 11.12 -3.09
N GLY A 188 -16.35 10.48 -2.59
CA GLY A 188 -17.55 10.16 -3.36
C GLY A 188 -17.39 8.95 -4.29
N VAL A 189 -16.37 8.11 -4.07
CA VAL A 189 -16.14 6.87 -4.83
C VAL A 189 -16.51 5.68 -3.97
N SER A 190 -17.60 5.01 -4.33
CA SER A 190 -18.13 3.84 -3.64
C SER A 190 -18.24 2.63 -4.58
N VAL A 191 -17.93 1.44 -4.05
CA VAL A 191 -18.19 0.14 -4.70
C VAL A 191 -19.03 -0.75 -3.77
N PRO A 192 -19.73 -1.77 -4.30
CA PRO A 192 -20.49 -2.71 -3.48
C PRO A 192 -19.65 -3.33 -2.36
N GLY A 193 -20.20 -3.41 -1.15
CA GLY A 193 -19.54 -3.99 0.03
C GLY A 193 -18.44 -3.14 0.67
N GLN A 194 -18.16 -1.92 0.17
CA GLN A 194 -17.07 -1.09 0.69
C GLN A 194 -17.24 -0.66 2.14
N GLU A 195 -18.45 -0.24 2.54
CA GLU A 195 -18.74 0.16 3.93
C GLU A 195 -18.66 -1.05 4.89
N GLU A 196 -19.17 -2.20 4.47
CA GLU A 196 -19.08 -3.44 5.24
C GLU A 196 -17.62 -3.90 5.43
N ALA A 197 -16.81 -3.79 4.37
CA ALA A 197 -15.38 -4.09 4.44
C ALA A 197 -14.66 -3.16 5.42
N VAL A 198 -14.94 -1.85 5.37
CA VAL A 198 -14.42 -0.86 6.32
C VAL A 198 -14.80 -1.25 7.76
N GLY A 199 -16.07 -1.57 8.01
CA GLY A 199 -16.54 -2.01 9.33
C GLY A 199 -15.87 -3.30 9.81
N THR A 200 -15.66 -4.26 8.91
CA THR A 200 -14.97 -5.53 9.19
C THR A 200 -13.52 -5.28 9.60
N PHE A 201 -12.78 -4.48 8.83
CA PHE A 201 -11.39 -4.17 9.12
C PHE A 201 -11.22 -3.36 10.41
N ALA A 202 -12.08 -2.36 10.64
CA ALA A 202 -12.08 -1.58 11.87
C ALA A 202 -12.35 -2.47 13.10
N THR A 203 -13.40 -3.28 13.03
CA THR A 203 -13.76 -4.24 14.11
C THR A 203 -12.62 -5.22 14.40
N TRP A 204 -11.93 -5.69 13.37
CA TRP A 204 -10.76 -6.55 13.54
C TRP A 204 -9.62 -5.86 14.28
N LEU A 205 -9.25 -4.65 13.86
CA LEU A 205 -8.16 -3.87 14.46
C LEU A 205 -8.49 -3.52 15.92
N ASP A 206 -9.75 -3.16 16.19
CA ASP A 206 -10.26 -2.93 17.54
C ASP A 206 -10.09 -4.18 18.43
N ARG A 207 -10.58 -5.33 17.96
CA ARG A 207 -10.48 -6.60 18.72
C ARG A 207 -9.03 -7.01 18.94
N SER A 208 -8.18 -6.81 17.94
CA SER A 208 -6.75 -7.13 18.03
C SER A 208 -6.03 -6.22 19.03
N GLY A 209 -6.42 -4.95 19.13
CA GLY A 209 -5.88 -4.04 20.15
C GLY A 209 -6.38 -4.28 21.57
N SER A 210 -7.62 -4.75 21.73
CA SER A 210 -8.19 -5.06 23.05
C SER A 210 -7.56 -6.30 23.72
N ARG A 211 -6.98 -7.23 22.96
CA ARG A 211 -6.33 -8.44 23.52
C ARG A 211 -5.00 -8.19 24.22
N ILE A 212 -4.48 -6.96 24.16
CA ILE A 212 -3.20 -6.54 24.78
C ILE A 212 -3.43 -5.78 26.11
N GLY A 213 -4.68 -5.51 26.48
CA GLY A 213 -5.05 -4.71 27.67
C GLY A 213 -4.82 -5.42 29.01
N GLY A 214 -3.57 -5.67 29.38
CA GLY A 214 -3.13 -5.93 30.74
C GLY A 214 -2.40 -4.71 31.31
N ALA A 215 -3.14 -3.87 32.05
CA ALA A 215 -2.67 -2.92 33.06
C ALA A 215 -1.39 -2.07 32.77
N ILE A 216 -1.33 -1.30 31.67
CA ILE A 216 -0.57 -0.03 31.64
C ILE A 216 -1.32 0.96 30.71
N ASP A 217 -1.65 2.14 31.24
CA ASP A 217 -2.31 3.25 30.53
C ASP A 217 -1.33 3.96 29.59
N ILE A 218 -1.05 3.32 28.46
CA ILE A 218 -0.49 3.94 27.25
C ILE A 218 -1.43 3.49 26.13
N GLY A 219 -2.09 4.43 25.46
CA GLY A 219 -3.22 4.20 24.55
C GLY A 219 -3.21 2.88 23.76
N ARG A 220 -4.41 2.29 23.62
CA ARG A 220 -4.71 0.99 22.99
C ARG A 220 -3.72 0.59 21.89
N GLN A 221 -2.88 -0.40 22.17
CA GLN A 221 -1.87 -0.91 21.24
C GLN A 221 -2.46 -2.01 20.35
N VAL A 222 -2.28 -1.91 19.03
CA VAL A 222 -2.65 -2.97 18.06
C VAL A 222 -1.38 -3.74 17.66
N PRO A 223 -1.35 -5.08 17.76
CA PRO A 223 -0.19 -5.84 17.35
C PRO A 223 -0.02 -5.75 15.84
N VAL A 224 1.21 -5.60 15.35
CA VAL A 224 1.50 -5.48 13.91
C VAL A 224 1.16 -6.77 13.16
N VAL A 225 1.33 -7.92 13.82
CA VAL A 225 1.14 -9.26 13.24
C VAL A 225 0.36 -10.12 14.23
N VAL A 226 -0.68 -10.80 13.72
CA VAL A 226 -1.41 -11.86 14.44
C VAL A 226 -1.12 -13.19 13.75
N THR A 227 -0.59 -14.18 14.48
CA THR A 227 -0.24 -15.52 13.95
C THR A 227 -1.20 -16.60 14.43
N ARG A 228 -0.94 -17.87 14.08
CA ARG A 228 -1.68 -19.04 14.60
C ARG A 228 -1.01 -19.62 15.86
N PRO A 229 -1.80 -20.19 16.82
CA PRO A 229 -3.25 -20.03 16.99
C PRO A 229 -3.62 -18.55 17.14
N LEU A 230 -4.87 -18.14 16.84
CA LEU A 230 -5.33 -16.73 16.80
C LEU A 230 -5.21 -15.95 18.15
N THR A 231 -4.49 -16.53 19.11
CA THR A 231 -4.10 -16.05 20.42
C THR A 231 -2.62 -15.64 20.49
N ASP A 232 -1.78 -16.09 19.56
CA ASP A 232 -0.34 -15.85 19.59
C ASP A 232 -0.02 -14.52 18.92
N VAL A 233 0.46 -13.58 19.75
CA VAL A 233 0.89 -12.26 19.34
C VAL A 233 2.41 -12.24 19.30
N LEU A 234 2.99 -12.19 18.09
CA LEU A 234 4.40 -11.86 17.95
C LEU A 234 4.55 -10.34 18.10
N LEU A 235 4.96 -9.89 19.30
CA LEU A 235 5.62 -8.60 19.44
C LEU A 235 6.98 -8.71 18.72
N GLY A 236 7.01 -8.36 17.44
CA GLY A 236 8.27 -8.17 16.74
C GLY A 236 9.00 -6.96 17.31
N CYS A 237 9.88 -7.20 18.29
CA CYS A 237 10.93 -6.27 18.72
C CYS A 237 11.99 -6.14 17.62
N LEU A 238 11.67 -5.42 16.54
CA LEU A 238 12.70 -4.61 15.89
C LEU A 238 12.83 -3.33 16.74
N PRO A 239 14.05 -2.81 16.99
CA PRO A 239 14.28 -1.74 17.95
C PRO A 239 13.28 -0.59 17.74
N VAL A 240 12.68 -0.17 18.86
CA VAL A 240 11.66 0.87 18.94
C VAL A 240 12.23 2.17 18.38
N VAL A 241 12.02 2.38 17.08
CA VAL A 241 12.08 3.67 16.42
C VAL A 241 10.67 3.92 15.91
N LEU A 242 10.06 5.02 16.36
CA LEU A 242 8.86 5.61 15.79
C LEU A 242 9.14 5.95 14.32
N SER A 243 9.02 4.95 13.44
CA SER A 243 9.18 5.12 12.00
C SER A 243 7.84 5.48 11.39
N GLY A 244 7.83 6.46 10.48
CA GLY A 244 6.65 7.02 9.80
C GLY A 244 5.75 6.01 9.07
N CYS A 245 6.16 4.74 8.98
CA CYS A 245 5.33 3.61 8.57
C CYS A 245 4.20 3.24 9.57
N ARG A 246 4.10 3.91 10.72
CA ARG A 246 3.18 3.57 11.82
C ARG A 246 2.20 4.68 12.25
N GLY A 247 2.14 5.81 11.56
CA GLY A 247 1.25 6.92 11.91
C GLY A 247 0.85 7.77 10.69
N LEU A 248 -0.41 8.18 10.68
CA LEU A 248 -1.10 8.94 9.63
C LEU A 248 -0.30 10.17 9.15
N PHE A 249 0.19 10.13 7.91
CA PHE A 249 0.39 11.33 7.09
C PHE A 249 -0.14 11.05 5.69
N LEU A 250 -1.44 11.25 5.50
CA LEU A 250 -2.03 11.46 4.17
C LEU A 250 -2.89 12.72 4.24
N MET A 251 -2.42 13.74 3.53
CA MET A 251 -3.08 14.99 3.16
C MET A 251 -3.50 15.96 4.28
N ALA A 252 -2.65 16.95 4.53
CA ALA A 252 -3.16 18.29 4.86
C ALA A 252 -3.54 18.98 3.54
N PRO A 253 -4.75 19.55 3.40
CA PRO A 253 -5.04 20.43 2.28
C PRO A 253 -4.13 21.66 2.39
N ALA A 254 -3.43 21.99 1.31
CA ALA A 254 -2.77 23.29 1.21
C ALA A 254 -3.84 24.37 1.32
N GLY A 255 -3.91 24.99 2.49
CA GLY A 255 -4.78 26.12 2.76
C GLY A 255 -4.46 27.22 1.76
N ARG A 256 -5.46 27.58 0.96
CA ARG A 256 -5.54 28.92 0.37
C ARG A 256 -5.58 29.92 1.52
N ASN A 257 -4.59 30.79 1.56
CA ASN A 257 -4.76 32.23 1.71
C ASN A 257 -3.38 32.88 1.68
N MET A 258 -3.18 33.80 0.75
CA MET A 258 -2.80 35.18 1.06
C MET A 258 -2.86 36.01 -0.24
N THR A 259 -3.81 36.97 -0.20
CA THR A 259 -4.02 38.16 -1.05
C THR A 259 -4.16 37.98 -2.55
#